data_AF-A0A8S2PSF0-F1
#
_entry.id   AF-A0A8S2PSF0-F1
#
_cell.length_a   1.000
_cell.length_b   1.000
_cell.length_c   1.000
_cell.angle_alpha   90.00
_cell.angle_beta   90.00
_cell.angle_gamma   90.00
#
_symmetry.space_group_name_H-M   'P 1'
#
loop_
_entity.id
_entity.type
_entity.pdbx_description
1 polymer ?
#
loop_
_entity_poly.entity_id
_entity_poly.type
_entity_poly.pdbx_seq_one_letter_code
_entity_poly.pdbx_strand_id
1 'polypeptide(L)'
;MEKRNQLLTFQTASKFFAYFNKLDGLNTKFIQRISTIPFIPLSENKFYAKTSQVFIPTKSSTTSQDNNTNTLDDIAARGLIDYVDYGPDANSFLLSIGVLHYPSAENLADLLIERQESYFNQNKNDTEELISAKVRVYTNCLKQLSAASNVTQQLYVEPLRSRLINKPWCLAYQSLERSDGTKHQIFKTAKPTDIYLDDDHQSAIDLRPLCAPDEPELVKLYEKFGAKWISECVKRRLVHRGKCMVTDRSKKLGDRIHHRLDMLFVNNRGESMKNIDEKRIELLRKHFVIYEAEGIECQLTFQNRTITLSSTECSSCALESDRNQVCLFIHKDISTLDYIDIATELTRFVCKKPLDALVHSISDKLSSPLETLKRRGIPVDRLLKSPEQ
;
A
#
# COMPACT_ATOMS: atom_id res chain seq x y z
N MET A 1 33.80 22.86 -7.77
CA MET A 1 32.76 23.77 -8.28
C MET A 1 32.97 25.13 -7.66
N GLU A 2 33.31 26.13 -8.48
CA GLU A 2 33.60 27.50 -8.05
C GLU A 2 32.42 28.13 -7.28
N LYS A 3 32.74 28.80 -6.16
CA LYS A 3 31.82 29.69 -5.46
C LYS A 3 31.48 30.86 -6.39
N ARG A 4 30.42 30.74 -7.21
CA ARG A 4 29.80 31.91 -7.82
C ARG A 4 29.23 32.77 -6.70
N ASN A 5 29.79 33.96 -6.52
CA ASN A 5 29.21 35.00 -5.65
C ASN A 5 27.73 35.15 -6.03
N GLN A 6 26.82 34.99 -5.07
CA GLN A 6 25.40 35.28 -5.30
C GLN A 6 25.29 36.75 -5.70
N LEU A 7 24.89 37.00 -6.95
CA LEU A 7 24.75 38.36 -7.49
C LEU A 7 23.58 39.13 -6.86
N LEU A 8 22.60 38.40 -6.31
CA LEU A 8 21.39 38.95 -5.69
C LEU A 8 21.19 38.31 -4.31
N THR A 9 21.42 39.07 -3.23
CA THR A 9 21.09 38.64 -1.86
C THR A 9 19.60 38.86 -1.57
N PHE A 10 19.07 38.23 -0.53
CA PHE A 10 17.68 38.42 -0.10
C PHE A 10 17.33 39.91 0.12
N GLN A 11 18.22 40.66 0.78
CA GLN A 11 18.02 42.10 1.04
C GLN A 11 18.07 42.93 -0.26
N THR A 12 18.98 42.60 -1.18
CA THR A 12 19.08 43.28 -2.47
C THR A 12 17.84 42.98 -3.33
N ALA A 13 17.36 41.73 -3.33
CA ALA A 13 16.18 41.29 -4.04
C ALA A 13 14.91 42.01 -3.57
N SER A 14 14.74 42.18 -2.24
CA SER A 14 13.64 42.98 -1.68
C SER A 14 13.56 44.37 -2.29
N LYS A 15 14.71 45.07 -2.37
CA LYS A 15 14.78 46.43 -2.95
C LYS A 15 14.45 46.44 -4.45
N PHE A 16 14.98 45.47 -5.20
CA PHE A 16 14.68 45.37 -6.64
C PHE A 16 13.21 45.06 -6.92
N PHE A 17 12.62 44.10 -6.20
CA PHE A 17 11.22 43.74 -6.36
C PHE A 17 10.29 44.89 -5.98
N ALA A 18 10.59 45.61 -4.89
CA ALA A 18 9.85 46.82 -4.52
C ALA A 18 9.97 47.93 -5.57
N TYR A 19 11.13 48.07 -6.21
CA TYR A 19 11.32 49.00 -7.32
C TYR A 19 10.51 48.58 -8.56
N PHE A 20 10.54 47.30 -8.93
CA PHE A 20 9.77 46.78 -10.06
C PHE A 20 8.26 46.90 -9.86
N ASN A 21 7.76 46.81 -8.62
CA ASN A 21 6.35 47.06 -8.30
C ASN A 21 5.88 48.48 -8.68
N LYS A 22 6.82 49.45 -8.70
CA LYS A 22 6.53 50.86 -9.02
C LYS A 22 6.67 51.18 -10.51
N LEU A 23 7.13 50.23 -11.33
CA LEU A 23 7.23 50.41 -12.78
C LEU A 23 5.89 50.06 -13.42
N ASP A 24 5.24 51.04 -14.02
CA ASP A 24 4.04 50.82 -14.82
C ASP A 24 4.37 50.07 -16.13
N GLY A 25 3.49 49.17 -16.56
CA GLY A 25 3.51 48.63 -17.93
C GLY A 25 4.40 47.41 -18.17
N LEU A 26 4.62 46.55 -17.16
CA LEU A 26 5.29 45.26 -17.39
C LEU A 26 4.52 44.44 -18.44
N ASN A 27 5.17 44.19 -19.57
CA ASN A 27 4.59 43.44 -20.69
C ASN A 27 4.26 41.99 -20.26
N THR A 28 3.08 41.49 -20.61
CA THR A 28 2.65 40.10 -20.35
C THR A 28 3.67 39.06 -20.84
N LYS A 29 4.32 39.30 -21.99
CA LYS A 29 5.39 38.43 -22.51
C LYS A 29 6.62 38.39 -21.62
N PHE A 30 6.95 39.51 -20.99
CA PHE A 30 8.06 39.59 -20.04
C PHE A 30 7.74 38.84 -18.75
N ILE A 31 6.51 39.01 -18.22
CA ILE A 31 6.03 38.28 -17.03
C ILE A 31 6.06 36.77 -17.26
N GLN A 32 5.52 36.29 -18.39
CA GLN A 32 5.56 34.86 -18.75
C GLN A 32 6.97 34.30 -18.86
N ARG A 33 7.92 35.11 -19.35
CA ARG A 33 9.32 34.68 -19.45
C ARG A 33 9.99 34.63 -18.08
N ILE A 34 9.78 35.64 -17.24
CA ILE A 34 10.36 35.71 -15.91
C ILE A 34 9.84 34.61 -15.00
N SER A 35 8.54 34.31 -15.03
CA SER A 35 7.94 33.29 -14.17
C SER A 35 8.57 31.89 -14.35
N THR A 36 9.08 31.60 -15.56
CA THR A 36 9.73 30.32 -15.87
C THR A 36 11.20 30.22 -15.42
N ILE A 37 11.84 31.35 -15.13
CA ILE A 37 13.27 31.42 -14.81
C ILE A 37 13.46 31.41 -13.28
N PRO A 38 14.46 30.69 -12.75
CA PRO A 38 14.81 30.80 -11.34
C PRO A 38 15.54 32.13 -11.07
N PHE A 39 14.92 33.06 -10.35
CA PHE A 39 15.54 34.35 -9.97
C PHE A 39 15.22 34.81 -8.54
N ILE A 40 14.34 34.12 -7.80
CA ILE A 40 13.95 34.50 -6.45
C ILE A 40 14.94 33.88 -5.46
N PRO A 41 15.75 34.66 -4.72
CA PRO A 41 16.66 34.07 -3.75
C PRO A 41 15.91 33.45 -2.57
N LEU A 42 16.51 32.47 -1.92
CA LEU A 42 16.06 31.97 -0.63
C LEU A 42 17.08 32.37 0.42
N SER A 43 16.63 32.75 1.61
CA SER A 43 17.49 33.22 2.71
C SER A 43 18.55 32.18 3.10
N GLU A 44 18.19 30.90 3.04
CA GLU A 44 19.04 29.78 3.46
C GLU A 44 19.71 29.05 2.29
N ASN A 45 19.28 29.29 1.04
CA ASN A 45 19.64 28.46 -0.10
C ASN A 45 20.56 29.16 -1.09
N LYS A 46 21.55 28.43 -1.63
CA LYS A 46 22.50 28.97 -2.62
C LYS A 46 21.89 29.15 -4.02
N PHE A 47 20.68 28.66 -4.22
CA PHE A 47 19.99 28.60 -5.50
C PHE A 47 18.83 29.60 -5.57
N TYR A 48 18.53 30.04 -6.78
CA TYR A 48 17.33 30.83 -7.07
C TYR A 48 16.15 29.89 -7.33
N ALA A 49 14.98 30.26 -6.81
CA ALA A 49 13.73 29.56 -7.04
C ALA A 49 12.93 30.21 -8.19
N LYS A 50 12.10 29.39 -8.84
CA LYS A 50 11.06 29.85 -9.78
C LYS A 50 9.83 30.33 -9.02
N THR A 51 8.93 31.04 -9.69
CA THR A 51 7.68 31.51 -9.08
C THR A 51 6.76 30.37 -8.63
N SER A 52 6.82 29.20 -9.27
CA SER A 52 6.04 28.01 -8.89
C SER A 52 6.60 27.24 -7.68
N GLN A 53 7.80 27.61 -7.21
CA GLN A 53 8.53 26.88 -6.18
C GLN A 53 8.58 27.59 -4.82
N VAL A 54 8.06 28.82 -4.75
CA VAL A 54 8.03 29.63 -3.52
C VAL A 54 6.66 30.26 -3.35
N PHE A 55 6.31 30.55 -2.11
CA PHE A 55 4.98 31.07 -1.75
C PHE A 55 5.07 32.25 -0.82
N ILE A 56 4.06 33.11 -0.81
CA ILE A 56 3.99 34.26 0.08
C ILE A 56 3.02 33.95 1.22
N PRO A 57 3.45 34.02 2.49
CA PRO A 57 2.59 33.71 3.61
C PRO A 57 1.40 34.68 3.67
N THR A 58 0.21 34.17 3.96
CA THR A 58 -0.98 34.99 4.18
C THR A 58 -0.89 35.61 5.58
N LYS A 59 -1.26 36.88 5.77
CA LYS A 59 -1.17 37.56 7.08
C LYS A 59 -1.97 36.85 8.22
N SER A 60 -2.88 35.95 7.87
CA SER A 60 -3.65 35.11 8.81
C SER A 60 -2.92 33.86 9.30
N SER A 61 -1.82 33.41 8.67
CA SER A 61 -0.98 32.34 9.20
C SER A 61 0.05 32.85 10.21
N THR A 62 0.20 34.17 10.33
CA THR A 62 0.97 34.84 11.39
C THR A 62 0.02 35.39 12.46
N THR A 63 -0.81 34.54 13.08
CA THR A 63 -1.36 34.85 14.41
C THR A 63 -0.28 34.66 15.46
N SER A 64 0.72 35.53 15.46
CA SER A 64 1.50 35.94 16.64
C SER A 64 2.42 37.08 16.20
N GLN A 65 2.00 38.31 16.45
CA GLN A 65 2.91 39.45 16.48
C GLN A 65 3.85 39.42 17.71
N ASP A 66 3.82 38.35 18.51
CA ASP A 66 4.70 38.13 19.64
C ASP A 66 5.32 36.73 19.57
N ASN A 67 6.65 36.71 19.47
CA ASN A 67 7.57 35.59 19.66
C ASN A 67 7.74 34.55 18.54
N ASN A 68 9.00 34.47 18.09
CA ASN A 68 9.65 33.42 17.31
C ASN A 68 9.43 32.00 17.88
N THR A 69 8.25 31.42 17.73
CA THR A 69 8.07 29.98 17.87
C THR A 69 7.54 29.43 16.57
N ASN A 70 8.42 29.27 15.59
CA ASN A 70 8.14 28.38 14.46
C ASN A 70 7.76 27.03 15.07
N THR A 71 6.56 26.53 14.78
CA THR A 71 6.18 25.19 15.23
C THR A 71 7.14 24.17 14.62
N LEU A 72 7.23 22.98 15.22
CA LEU A 72 8.02 21.90 14.65
C LEU A 72 7.58 21.57 13.21
N ASP A 73 6.29 21.75 12.90
CA ASP A 73 5.74 21.59 11.55
C ASP A 73 6.17 22.69 10.60
N ASP A 74 6.30 23.94 11.06
CA ASP A 74 6.82 25.04 10.23
C ASP A 74 8.30 24.82 9.89
N ILE A 75 9.07 24.30 10.85
CA ILE A 75 10.47 23.91 10.62
C ILE A 75 10.53 22.72 9.67
N ALA A 76 9.68 21.72 9.88
CA ALA A 76 9.61 20.54 9.03
C ALA A 76 9.12 20.86 7.61
N ALA A 77 8.32 21.90 7.39
CA ALA A 77 7.87 22.28 6.05
C ALA A 77 8.98 22.89 5.18
N ARG A 78 10.01 23.46 5.80
CA ARG A 78 11.15 24.07 5.08
C ARG A 78 11.87 23.05 4.21
N GLY A 79 12.28 23.47 3.02
CA GLY A 79 12.93 22.59 2.05
C GLY A 79 11.97 21.71 1.25
N LEU A 80 10.69 21.59 1.66
CA LEU A 80 9.61 21.06 0.83
C LEU A 80 8.78 22.22 0.25
N ILE A 81 8.17 23.02 1.11
CA ILE A 81 7.39 24.22 0.75
C ILE A 81 8.08 25.44 1.36
N ASP A 82 8.66 26.28 0.51
CA ASP A 82 9.38 27.46 0.98
C ASP A 82 8.50 28.72 0.87
N TYR A 83 8.40 29.42 1.99
CA TYR A 83 7.74 30.73 2.05
C TYR A 83 8.77 31.86 2.04
N VAL A 84 8.49 32.91 1.29
CA VAL A 84 9.31 34.12 1.20
C VAL A 84 8.49 35.35 1.57
N ASP A 85 9.10 36.25 2.34
CA ASP A 85 8.52 37.54 2.66
C ASP A 85 9.55 38.65 2.42
N TYR A 86 9.36 39.40 1.34
CA TYR A 86 10.21 40.52 0.95
C TYR A 86 9.65 41.89 1.36
N GLY A 87 8.56 41.91 2.14
CA GLY A 87 7.79 43.10 2.47
C GLY A 87 6.67 43.39 1.47
N PRO A 88 5.75 44.32 1.80
CA PRO A 88 4.47 44.48 1.09
C PRO A 88 4.64 44.86 -0.39
N ASP A 89 5.52 45.81 -0.70
CA ASP A 89 5.73 46.27 -2.08
C ASP A 89 6.36 45.18 -2.95
N ALA A 90 7.39 44.51 -2.43
CA ALA A 90 8.08 43.44 -3.15
C ALA A 90 7.19 42.21 -3.34
N ASN A 91 6.42 41.83 -2.32
CA ASN A 91 5.46 40.73 -2.40
C ASN A 91 4.34 41.04 -3.41
N SER A 92 3.89 42.29 -3.50
CA SER A 92 2.89 42.70 -4.51
C SER A 92 3.39 42.49 -5.93
N PHE A 93 4.67 42.80 -6.19
CA PHE A 93 5.31 42.48 -7.47
C PHE A 93 5.41 40.96 -7.70
N LEU A 94 5.83 40.20 -6.69
CA LEU A 94 5.93 38.74 -6.82
C LEU A 94 4.56 38.09 -7.11
N LEU A 95 3.49 38.57 -6.49
CA LEU A 95 2.12 38.13 -6.79
C LEU A 95 1.72 38.48 -8.24
N SER A 96 2.07 39.67 -8.74
CA SER A 96 1.73 40.09 -10.10
C SER A 96 2.43 39.29 -11.20
N ILE A 97 3.57 38.67 -10.88
CA ILE A 97 4.30 37.77 -11.78
C ILE A 97 3.99 36.28 -11.57
N GLY A 98 3.03 35.95 -10.69
CA GLY A 98 2.48 34.60 -10.53
C GLY A 98 3.04 33.78 -9.36
N VAL A 99 3.71 34.39 -8.39
CA VAL A 99 3.92 33.75 -7.08
C VAL A 99 2.56 33.62 -6.39
N LEU A 100 2.30 32.49 -5.75
CA LEU A 100 1.03 32.22 -5.08
C LEU A 100 1.17 32.26 -3.56
N HIS A 101 0.04 32.32 -2.85
CA HIS A 101 0.03 32.15 -1.39
C HIS A 101 0.16 30.68 -0.97
N TYR A 102 -0.35 29.77 -1.79
CA TYR A 102 -0.35 28.33 -1.55
C TYR A 102 -0.05 27.57 -2.84
N PRO A 103 0.58 26.38 -2.76
CA PRO A 103 0.82 25.56 -3.93
C PRO A 103 -0.48 25.11 -4.58
N SER A 104 -0.57 25.23 -5.91
CA SER A 104 -1.56 24.50 -6.69
C SER A 104 -1.25 23.00 -6.66
N ALA A 105 -2.20 22.16 -7.09
CA ALA A 105 -1.98 20.70 -7.16
C ALA A 105 -0.79 20.33 -8.08
N GLU A 106 -0.65 21.04 -9.21
CA GLU A 106 0.48 20.89 -10.14
C GLU A 106 1.80 21.31 -9.49
N ASN A 107 1.86 22.48 -8.86
CA ASN A 107 3.06 22.94 -8.16
C ASN A 107 3.44 21.96 -7.04
N LEU A 108 2.45 21.45 -6.29
CA LEU A 108 2.70 20.51 -5.21
C LEU A 108 3.25 19.18 -5.73
N ALA A 109 2.68 18.64 -6.81
CA ALA A 109 3.21 17.45 -7.48
C ALA A 109 4.66 17.64 -7.92
N ASP A 110 4.96 18.79 -8.53
CA ASP A 110 6.32 19.15 -8.95
C ASP A 110 7.29 19.22 -7.77
N LEU A 111 6.89 19.89 -6.68
CA LEU A 111 7.69 19.99 -5.47
C LEU A 111 7.98 18.61 -4.85
N LEU A 112 6.97 17.74 -4.76
CA LEU A 112 7.13 16.38 -4.25
C LEU A 112 8.08 15.56 -5.14
N ILE A 113 7.99 15.68 -6.46
CA ILE A 113 8.90 14.99 -7.40
C ILE A 113 10.33 15.52 -7.29
N GLU A 114 10.51 16.84 -7.26
CA GLU A 114 11.82 17.49 -7.35
C GLU A 114 12.58 17.50 -6.02
N ARG A 115 11.88 17.69 -4.89
CA ARG A 115 12.51 17.99 -3.61
C ARG A 115 12.57 16.82 -2.65
N GLN A 116 11.80 15.74 -2.87
CA GLN A 116 11.69 14.62 -1.92
C GLN A 116 13.04 14.08 -1.43
N GLU A 117 14.02 13.90 -2.33
CA GLU A 117 15.30 13.30 -1.96
C GLU A 117 16.08 14.24 -1.06
N SER A 118 16.13 15.52 -1.43
CA SER A 118 16.78 16.54 -0.61
C SER A 118 16.08 16.71 0.73
N TYR A 119 14.75 16.69 0.75
CA TYR A 119 13.93 16.90 1.94
C TYR A 119 14.20 15.87 3.04
N PHE A 120 14.28 14.59 2.67
CA PHE A 120 14.57 13.51 3.62
C PHE A 120 16.08 13.31 3.86
N ASN A 121 16.97 13.69 2.92
CA ASN A 121 18.42 13.53 3.07
C ASN A 121 19.15 14.75 3.68
N GLN A 122 18.45 15.87 3.91
CA GLN A 122 19.06 17.15 4.26
C GLN A 122 19.94 17.11 5.51
N ASN A 123 19.70 16.21 6.47
CA ASN A 123 20.51 16.11 7.68
C ASN A 123 20.56 14.66 8.20
N LYS A 124 21.74 14.05 8.21
CA LYS A 124 21.99 12.77 8.91
C LYS A 124 21.82 12.85 10.44
N ASN A 125 21.65 14.06 10.98
CA ASN A 125 21.51 14.36 12.41
C ASN A 125 20.10 14.85 12.79
N ASP A 126 19.10 14.72 11.89
CA ASP A 126 17.71 15.06 12.26
C ASP A 126 17.27 14.18 13.45
N THR A 127 16.64 14.80 14.45
CA THR A 127 16.05 14.08 15.58
C THR A 127 14.87 13.24 15.10
N GLU A 128 14.55 12.14 15.79
CA GLU A 128 13.38 11.31 15.46
C GLU A 128 12.07 12.12 15.42
N GLU A 129 11.96 13.13 16.30
CA GLU A 129 10.83 14.07 16.33
C GLU A 129 10.71 14.90 15.05
N LEU A 130 11.84 15.42 14.53
CA LEU A 130 11.85 16.21 13.30
C LEU A 130 11.55 15.33 12.07
N ILE A 131 12.05 14.09 12.05
CA ILE A 131 11.72 13.12 10.99
C ILE A 131 10.21 12.83 11.00
N SER A 132 9.63 12.59 12.18
CA SER A 132 8.18 12.39 12.34
C SER A 132 7.36 13.60 11.87
N ALA A 133 7.80 14.82 12.19
CA ALA A 133 7.18 16.05 11.71
C ALA A 133 7.29 16.19 10.18
N LYS A 134 8.46 15.87 9.58
CA LYS A 134 8.65 15.86 8.13
C LYS A 134 7.71 14.86 7.44
N VAL A 135 7.58 13.66 7.98
CA VAL A 135 6.66 12.63 7.50
C VAL A 135 5.21 13.11 7.58
N ARG A 136 4.81 13.78 8.67
CA ARG A 136 3.47 14.38 8.82
C ARG A 136 3.21 15.47 7.79
N VAL A 137 4.12 16.41 7.61
CA VAL A 137 3.98 17.49 6.61
C VAL A 137 3.90 16.93 5.19
N TYR A 138 4.77 15.96 4.86
CA TYR A 138 4.76 15.29 3.56
C TYR A 138 3.44 14.55 3.32
N THR A 139 2.95 13.81 4.33
CA THR A 139 1.64 13.14 4.30
C THR A 139 0.51 14.13 4.05
N ASN A 140 0.51 15.29 4.71
CA ASN A 140 -0.50 16.33 4.50
C ASN A 140 -0.48 16.88 3.06
N CYS A 141 0.71 17.05 2.47
CA CYS A 141 0.84 17.42 1.06
C CYS A 141 0.24 16.35 0.13
N LEU A 142 0.49 15.08 0.41
CA LEU A 142 -0.07 13.98 -0.36
C LEU A 142 -1.61 13.91 -0.23
N LYS A 143 -2.18 14.19 0.95
CA LYS A 143 -3.63 14.27 1.15
C LYS A 143 -4.25 15.40 0.34
N GLN A 144 -3.62 16.58 0.31
CA GLN A 144 -4.05 17.69 -0.55
C GLN A 144 -4.01 17.30 -2.04
N LEU A 145 -2.96 16.59 -2.46
CA LEU A 145 -2.84 16.07 -3.82
C LEU A 145 -3.94 15.03 -4.12
N SER A 146 -4.25 14.15 -3.16
CA SER A 146 -5.34 13.18 -3.28
C SER A 146 -6.70 13.86 -3.46
N ALA A 147 -7.01 14.85 -2.63
CA ALA A 147 -8.22 15.66 -2.75
C ALA A 147 -8.31 16.34 -4.13
N ALA A 148 -7.21 16.97 -4.57
CA ALA A 148 -7.16 17.61 -5.90
C ALA A 148 -7.32 16.61 -7.06
N SER A 149 -6.82 15.38 -6.90
CA SER A 149 -6.94 14.30 -7.90
C SER A 149 -8.38 13.82 -8.13
N ASN A 150 -9.27 14.08 -7.18
CA ASN A 150 -10.69 13.72 -7.25
C ASN A 150 -11.53 14.85 -7.85
N VAL A 151 -11.08 16.10 -7.72
CA VAL A 151 -11.82 17.28 -8.19
C VAL A 151 -11.34 17.72 -9.57
N THR A 152 -10.05 17.61 -9.86
CA THR A 152 -9.42 18.19 -11.05
C THR A 152 -8.70 17.12 -11.89
N GLN A 153 -8.60 17.38 -13.19
CA GLN A 153 -7.85 16.53 -14.12
C GLN A 153 -6.36 16.92 -14.26
N GLN A 154 -5.90 17.96 -13.54
CA GLN A 154 -4.57 18.55 -13.73
C GLN A 154 -3.43 17.54 -13.58
N LEU A 155 -3.56 16.59 -12.66
CA LEU A 155 -2.55 15.56 -12.40
C LEU A 155 -2.43 14.49 -13.50
N TYR A 156 -3.42 14.41 -14.40
CA TYR A 156 -3.45 13.44 -15.48
C TYR A 156 -3.04 14.03 -16.84
N VAL A 157 -2.66 15.30 -16.88
CA VAL A 157 -2.18 15.98 -18.08
C VAL A 157 -0.69 15.72 -18.28
N GLU A 158 -0.27 15.52 -19.53
CA GLU A 158 1.15 15.38 -19.87
C GLU A 158 1.87 16.74 -19.90
N PRO A 159 3.15 16.82 -19.51
CA PRO A 159 4.06 15.73 -19.14
C PRO A 159 4.02 15.33 -17.65
N LEU A 160 3.16 15.96 -16.84
CA LEU A 160 3.11 15.77 -15.39
C LEU A 160 2.74 14.34 -15.03
N ARG A 161 1.72 13.77 -15.68
CA ARG A 161 1.30 12.38 -15.46
C ARG A 161 2.44 11.39 -15.64
N SER A 162 3.19 11.49 -16.73
CA SER A 162 4.36 10.63 -16.97
C SER A 162 5.41 10.78 -15.87
N ARG A 163 5.62 11.98 -15.33
CA ARG A 163 6.55 12.18 -14.21
C ARG A 163 6.04 11.56 -12.92
N LEU A 164 4.76 11.72 -12.60
CA LEU A 164 4.12 11.11 -11.43
C LEU A 164 4.19 9.56 -11.49
N ILE A 165 4.08 8.96 -12.66
CA ILE A 165 4.23 7.49 -12.77
C ILE A 165 5.69 7.06 -12.59
N ASN A 166 6.64 7.80 -13.16
CA ASN A 166 8.02 7.32 -13.32
C ASN A 166 9.02 7.84 -12.29
N LYS A 167 8.65 8.81 -11.45
CA LYS A 167 9.54 9.42 -10.44
C LYS A 167 9.13 9.01 -9.02
N PRO A 168 10.09 8.95 -8.08
CA PRO A 168 9.78 8.72 -6.68
C PRO A 168 9.16 9.98 -6.08
N TRP A 169 7.95 9.86 -5.54
CA TRP A 169 7.24 10.94 -4.83
C TRP A 169 6.24 10.39 -3.81
N CYS A 170 5.79 9.15 -3.96
CA CYS A 170 4.96 8.49 -2.98
C CYS A 170 5.78 8.20 -1.72
N LEU A 171 5.30 8.65 -0.58
CA LEU A 171 5.79 8.20 0.72
C LEU A 171 5.38 6.74 0.93
N ALA A 172 6.32 5.91 1.36
CA ALA A 172 6.11 4.51 1.71
C ALA A 172 6.79 4.21 3.04
N TYR A 173 6.30 3.19 3.74
CA TYR A 173 6.95 2.65 4.93
C TYR A 173 7.35 1.19 4.72
N GLN A 174 8.37 0.77 5.46
CA GLN A 174 8.76 -0.63 5.56
C GLN A 174 8.95 -0.96 7.04
N SER A 175 8.24 -1.99 7.51
CA SER A 175 8.35 -2.48 8.87
C SER A 175 9.60 -3.34 9.04
N LEU A 176 10.47 -2.96 9.97
CA LEU A 176 11.62 -3.75 10.40
C LEU A 176 11.51 -4.10 11.88
N GLU A 177 11.89 -5.31 12.21
CA GLU A 177 12.04 -5.74 13.60
C GLU A 177 13.43 -5.38 14.10
N ARG A 178 13.47 -4.71 15.26
CA ARG A 178 14.70 -4.48 16.01
C ARG A 178 15.06 -5.69 16.85
N SER A 179 16.32 -5.76 17.27
CA SER A 179 16.86 -6.83 18.12
C SER A 179 16.15 -6.95 19.49
N ASP A 180 15.44 -5.91 19.92
CA ASP A 180 14.65 -5.85 21.15
C ASP A 180 13.19 -6.29 20.96
N GLY A 181 12.82 -6.75 19.75
CA GLY A 181 11.45 -7.15 19.40
C GLY A 181 10.51 -5.97 19.11
N THR A 182 10.99 -4.72 19.16
CA THR A 182 10.18 -3.56 18.79
C THR A 182 10.09 -3.42 17.27
N LYS A 183 8.90 -3.08 16.77
CA LYS A 183 8.69 -2.78 15.34
C LYS A 183 9.07 -1.33 15.08
N HIS A 184 9.99 -1.11 14.15
CA HIS A 184 10.39 0.21 13.69
C HIS A 184 10.01 0.37 12.22
N GLN A 185 9.32 1.46 11.88
CA GLN A 185 8.96 1.79 10.51
C GLN A 185 10.02 2.70 9.92
N ILE A 186 10.60 2.28 8.79
CA ILE A 186 11.45 3.15 7.99
C ILE A 186 10.60 3.78 6.90
N PHE A 187 10.58 5.11 6.87
CA PHE A 187 9.94 5.89 5.82
C PHE A 187 10.92 6.19 4.70
N LYS A 188 10.47 6.05 3.45
CA LYS A 188 11.18 6.53 2.28
C LYS A 188 10.23 6.86 1.16
N THR A 189 10.71 7.59 0.18
CA THR A 189 9.98 7.87 -1.05
C THR A 189 10.30 6.84 -2.12
N ALA A 190 9.27 6.45 -2.87
CA ALA A 190 9.39 5.47 -3.95
C ALA A 190 8.45 5.83 -5.11
N LYS A 191 8.63 5.17 -6.25
CA LYS A 191 7.70 5.27 -7.38
C LYS A 191 6.39 4.57 -7.01
N PRO A 192 5.24 5.01 -7.55
CA PRO A 192 3.97 4.32 -7.32
C PRO A 192 4.04 2.81 -7.63
N THR A 193 4.71 2.43 -8.72
CA THR A 193 4.83 1.02 -9.17
C THR A 193 5.63 0.12 -8.23
N ASP A 194 6.44 0.72 -7.36
CA ASP A 194 7.31 0.00 -6.41
C ASP A 194 6.66 -0.09 -5.01
N ILE A 195 5.44 0.44 -4.86
CA ILE A 195 4.67 0.47 -3.63
C ILE A 195 3.49 -0.50 -3.70
N TYR A 196 3.22 -1.11 -2.57
CA TYR A 196 2.17 -2.07 -2.37
C TYR A 196 1.09 -1.54 -1.43
N LEU A 197 -0.16 -1.89 -1.73
CA LEU A 197 -1.33 -1.54 -0.93
C LEU A 197 -1.68 -2.73 -0.04
N ASP A 198 -1.74 -2.50 1.27
CA ASP A 198 -1.95 -3.56 2.26
C ASP A 198 -3.42 -3.99 2.32
N ASP A 199 -3.75 -5.10 1.65
CA ASP A 199 -5.01 -5.84 1.77
C ASP A 199 -4.84 -7.23 2.41
N ASP A 200 -3.59 -7.68 2.61
CA ASP A 200 -3.23 -8.93 3.28
C ASP A 200 -2.09 -8.63 4.26
N HIS A 201 -2.48 -8.20 5.45
CA HIS A 201 -1.56 -7.74 6.48
C HIS A 201 -0.56 -8.83 6.91
N GLN A 202 -0.96 -10.11 6.87
CA GLN A 202 -0.06 -11.20 7.22
C GLN A 202 1.06 -11.32 6.19
N SER A 203 0.72 -11.31 4.89
CA SER A 203 1.73 -11.30 3.83
C SER A 203 2.60 -10.04 3.89
N ALA A 204 2.05 -8.89 4.28
CA ALA A 204 2.80 -7.66 4.48
C ALA A 204 3.86 -7.79 5.60
N ILE A 205 3.50 -8.43 6.72
CA ILE A 205 4.44 -8.71 7.82
C ILE A 205 5.56 -9.66 7.37
N ASP A 206 5.20 -10.74 6.68
CA ASP A 206 6.13 -11.82 6.32
C ASP A 206 7.12 -11.38 5.24
N LEU A 207 6.64 -10.65 4.23
CA LEU A 207 7.43 -10.23 3.07
C LEU A 207 8.10 -8.87 3.25
N ARG A 208 7.58 -8.04 4.17
CA ARG A 208 8.04 -6.67 4.46
C ARG A 208 8.22 -5.84 3.18
N PRO A 209 7.22 -5.75 2.28
CA PRO A 209 7.33 -4.91 1.08
C PRO A 209 7.28 -3.43 1.47
N LEU A 210 7.43 -2.55 0.47
CA LEU A 210 7.16 -1.14 0.66
C LEU A 210 5.67 -0.87 0.60
N CYS A 211 5.08 -0.51 1.74
CA CYS A 211 3.67 -0.26 1.85
C CYS A 211 3.34 1.23 1.78
N ALA A 212 2.18 1.55 1.20
CA ALA A 212 1.59 2.87 1.34
C ALA A 212 1.21 3.13 2.81
N PRO A 213 1.28 4.39 3.31
CA PRO A 213 0.75 4.75 4.62
C PRO A 213 -0.71 4.33 4.79
N ASP A 214 -1.12 4.03 6.03
CA ASP A 214 -2.46 3.54 6.40
C ASP A 214 -3.52 4.66 6.36
N GLU A 215 -3.62 5.33 5.21
CA GLU A 215 -4.47 6.49 4.96
C GLU A 215 -5.31 6.20 3.70
N PRO A 216 -6.64 6.10 3.83
CA PRO A 216 -7.51 5.62 2.74
C PRO A 216 -7.47 6.53 1.50
N GLU A 217 -7.22 7.83 1.70
CA GLU A 217 -7.06 8.81 0.64
C GLU A 217 -5.78 8.57 -0.18
N LEU A 218 -4.70 8.12 0.47
CA LEU A 218 -3.42 7.85 -0.17
C LEU A 218 -3.44 6.52 -0.91
N VAL A 219 -4.08 5.50 -0.34
CA VAL A 219 -4.30 4.20 -1.00
C VAL A 219 -4.94 4.40 -2.38
N LYS A 220 -6.04 5.15 -2.44
CA LYS A 220 -6.73 5.47 -3.71
C LYS A 220 -5.88 6.29 -4.67
N LEU A 221 -5.11 7.25 -4.14
CA LEU A 221 -4.21 8.06 -4.96
C LEU A 221 -3.13 7.21 -5.59
N TYR A 222 -2.48 6.34 -4.82
CA TYR A 222 -1.37 5.51 -5.27
C TYR A 222 -1.84 4.44 -6.26
N GLU A 223 -3.02 3.85 -6.03
CA GLU A 223 -3.66 2.93 -6.97
C GLU A 223 -3.83 3.56 -8.37
N LYS A 224 -4.32 4.81 -8.44
CA LYS A 224 -4.48 5.54 -9.71
C LYS A 224 -3.19 5.74 -10.50
N PHE A 225 -2.03 5.78 -9.82
CA PHE A 225 -0.72 5.97 -10.43
C PHE A 225 0.10 4.68 -10.57
N GLY A 226 -0.47 3.53 -10.20
CA GLY A 226 0.08 2.20 -10.54
C GLY A 226 0.61 1.36 -9.36
N ALA A 227 0.32 1.74 -8.12
CA ALA A 227 0.55 0.85 -6.97
C ALA A 227 -0.33 -0.41 -7.09
N LYS A 228 0.15 -1.52 -6.51
CA LYS A 228 -0.50 -2.82 -6.62
C LYS A 228 -0.92 -3.36 -5.26
N TRP A 229 -2.02 -4.10 -5.23
CA TRP A 229 -2.45 -4.82 -4.04
C TRP A 229 -1.49 -5.97 -3.71
N ILE A 230 -1.26 -6.24 -2.43
CA ILE A 230 -0.36 -7.31 -1.98
C ILE A 230 -0.92 -8.66 -2.43
N SER A 231 -2.24 -8.89 -2.28
CA SER A 231 -2.89 -10.14 -2.67
C SER A 231 -2.73 -10.48 -4.16
N GLU A 232 -2.62 -9.48 -5.04
CA GLU A 232 -2.40 -9.68 -6.48
C GLU A 232 -0.95 -10.08 -6.81
N CYS A 233 0.00 -9.70 -5.94
CA CYS A 233 1.42 -9.87 -6.17
C CYS A 233 2.02 -11.07 -5.44
N VAL A 234 1.33 -11.57 -4.40
CA VAL A 234 1.80 -12.67 -3.56
C VAL A 234 1.12 -13.96 -3.95
N LYS A 235 1.93 -14.97 -4.29
CA LYS A 235 1.44 -16.35 -4.45
C LYS A 235 1.74 -17.14 -3.19
N ARG A 236 0.69 -17.47 -2.45
CA ARG A 236 0.76 -18.33 -1.27
C ARG A 236 0.53 -19.79 -1.66
N ARG A 237 1.44 -20.68 -1.27
CA ARG A 237 1.33 -22.13 -1.46
C ARG A 237 1.70 -22.85 -0.17
N LEU A 238 0.84 -23.75 0.30
CA LEU A 238 1.17 -24.64 1.41
C LEU A 238 1.73 -25.95 0.86
N VAL A 239 2.78 -26.47 1.49
CA VAL A 239 3.47 -27.69 1.06
C VAL A 239 3.76 -28.55 2.28
N HIS A 240 3.62 -29.87 2.16
CA HIS A 240 3.99 -30.79 3.23
C HIS A 240 5.50 -30.92 3.38
N ARG A 241 5.93 -31.26 4.60
CA ARG A 241 7.34 -31.50 4.93
C ARG A 241 7.48 -32.82 5.68
N GLY A 242 8.54 -33.56 5.34
CA GLY A 242 8.94 -34.76 6.04
C GLY A 242 8.18 -36.00 5.59
N LYS A 243 8.15 -37.03 6.44
CA LYS A 243 7.50 -38.30 6.09
C LYS A 243 5.98 -38.18 6.15
N CYS A 244 5.32 -38.79 5.17
CA CYS A 244 3.87 -38.87 5.09
C CYS A 244 3.40 -40.29 5.41
N MET A 245 2.45 -40.41 6.32
CA MET A 245 1.89 -41.71 6.73
C MET A 245 0.36 -41.65 6.75
N VAL A 246 -0.28 -42.75 6.34
CA VAL A 246 -1.72 -42.91 6.50
C VAL A 246 -1.97 -43.49 7.90
N THR A 247 -2.55 -42.68 8.77
CA THR A 247 -2.95 -43.05 10.13
C THR A 247 -4.47 -43.26 10.21
N ASP A 248 -4.94 -43.85 11.31
CA ASP A 248 -6.39 -43.97 11.56
C ASP A 248 -7.10 -42.62 11.62
N ARG A 249 -6.40 -41.56 12.07
CA ARG A 249 -6.93 -40.20 12.08
C ARG A 249 -7.08 -39.65 10.66
N SER A 250 -6.06 -39.81 9.80
CA SER A 250 -6.16 -39.42 8.39
C SER A 250 -7.28 -40.17 7.65
N LYS A 251 -7.46 -41.47 7.94
CA LYS A 251 -8.55 -42.29 7.38
C LYS A 251 -9.93 -41.80 7.82
N LYS A 252 -10.13 -41.59 9.13
CA LYS A 252 -11.40 -41.06 9.67
C LYS A 252 -11.76 -39.70 9.08
N LEU A 253 -10.76 -38.82 8.89
CA LEU A 253 -10.97 -37.54 8.24
C LEU A 253 -11.29 -37.73 6.75
N GLY A 254 -10.60 -38.65 6.08
CA GLY A 254 -10.81 -39.03 4.68
C GLY A 254 -12.23 -39.48 4.44
N ASP A 255 -12.69 -40.45 5.22
CA ASP A 255 -14.05 -40.96 5.19
C ASP A 255 -15.05 -39.83 5.46
N ARG A 256 -14.78 -38.95 6.43
CA ARG A 256 -15.67 -37.83 6.75
C ARG A 256 -15.80 -36.83 5.61
N ILE A 257 -14.69 -36.47 4.96
CA ILE A 257 -14.69 -35.54 3.82
C ILE A 257 -15.35 -36.22 2.62
N HIS A 258 -15.01 -37.47 2.32
CA HIS A 258 -15.54 -38.21 1.18
C HIS A 258 -17.06 -38.42 1.29
N HIS A 259 -17.56 -38.88 2.44
CA HIS A 259 -19.01 -39.04 2.67
C HIS A 259 -19.79 -37.72 2.60
N ARG A 260 -19.13 -36.59 2.85
CA ARG A 260 -19.78 -35.27 2.88
C ARG A 260 -19.49 -34.43 1.64
N LEU A 261 -18.63 -34.89 0.72
CA LEU A 261 -18.08 -34.09 -0.37
C LEU A 261 -19.18 -33.39 -1.18
N ASP A 262 -20.23 -34.12 -1.52
CA ASP A 262 -21.39 -33.59 -2.24
C ASP A 262 -22.17 -32.55 -1.46
N MET A 263 -22.23 -32.69 -0.13
CA MET A 263 -22.90 -31.71 0.71
C MET A 263 -22.10 -30.42 0.83
N LEU A 264 -20.77 -30.50 0.81
CA LEU A 264 -19.88 -29.35 1.03
C LEU A 264 -20.21 -28.23 0.05
N PHE A 265 -20.49 -28.58 -1.20
CA PHE A 265 -20.72 -27.63 -2.29
C PHE A 265 -22.21 -27.39 -2.62
N VAL A 266 -23.15 -28.14 -2.01
CA VAL A 266 -24.61 -27.96 -2.20
C VAL A 266 -25.14 -26.74 -1.44
N ASN A 267 -26.21 -26.12 -1.97
CA ASN A 267 -26.92 -24.94 -1.47
C ASN A 267 -26.18 -23.60 -1.59
N ASN A 268 -25.03 -23.57 -2.25
CA ASN A 268 -24.46 -22.31 -2.69
C ASN A 268 -25.33 -21.81 -3.86
N ARG A 269 -25.95 -20.62 -3.73
CA ARG A 269 -26.73 -19.99 -4.80
C ARG A 269 -26.03 -18.70 -5.25
N GLY A 270 -26.20 -18.31 -6.50
CA GLY A 270 -25.65 -17.05 -7.03
C GLY A 270 -24.20 -17.14 -7.50
N GLU A 271 -23.40 -16.10 -7.25
CA GLU A 271 -22.03 -15.97 -7.75
C GLU A 271 -21.08 -17.08 -7.27
N SER A 272 -21.30 -17.63 -6.08
CA SER A 272 -20.49 -18.72 -5.52
C SER A 272 -20.52 -20.00 -6.38
N MET A 273 -21.61 -20.28 -7.10
CA MET A 273 -21.68 -21.46 -8.00
C MET A 273 -20.91 -21.25 -9.29
N LYS A 274 -20.84 -20.02 -9.82
CA LYS A 274 -20.11 -19.71 -11.06
C LYS A 274 -18.59 -19.85 -10.89
N ASN A 275 -18.12 -19.80 -9.65
CA ASN A 275 -16.70 -19.87 -9.31
C ASN A 275 -16.20 -21.29 -9.03
N ILE A 276 -17.10 -22.26 -8.89
CA ILE A 276 -16.80 -23.67 -8.59
C ILE A 276 -16.42 -24.41 -9.87
N ASP A 277 -15.28 -25.11 -9.85
CA ASP A 277 -14.85 -25.99 -10.94
C ASP A 277 -15.31 -27.43 -10.67
N GLU A 278 -16.37 -27.86 -11.36
CA GLU A 278 -16.93 -29.21 -11.23
C GLU A 278 -15.90 -30.31 -11.56
N LYS A 279 -14.94 -30.06 -12.46
CA LYS A 279 -13.89 -31.04 -12.78
C LYS A 279 -12.98 -31.29 -11.58
N ARG A 280 -12.72 -30.26 -10.78
CA ARG A 280 -11.92 -30.37 -9.57
C ARG A 280 -12.67 -31.09 -8.45
N ILE A 281 -13.99 -30.91 -8.36
CA ILE A 281 -14.83 -31.71 -7.45
C ILE A 281 -14.79 -33.19 -7.85
N GLU A 282 -14.88 -33.49 -9.14
CA GLU A 282 -14.79 -34.88 -9.63
C GLU A 282 -13.42 -35.51 -9.36
N LEU A 283 -12.34 -34.73 -9.42
CA LEU A 283 -11.01 -35.19 -9.00
C LEU A 283 -10.96 -35.50 -7.51
N LEU A 284 -11.57 -34.67 -6.65
CA LEU A 284 -11.71 -34.95 -5.22
C LEU A 284 -12.56 -36.21 -4.97
N ARG A 285 -13.55 -36.50 -5.81
CA ARG A 285 -14.37 -37.70 -5.68
C ARG A 285 -13.56 -38.97 -5.98
N LYS A 286 -12.72 -38.95 -7.03
CA LYS A 286 -12.06 -40.15 -7.56
C LYS A 286 -10.65 -40.42 -7.00
N HIS A 287 -9.89 -39.37 -6.68
CA HIS A 287 -8.45 -39.50 -6.41
C HIS A 287 -8.00 -38.72 -5.15
N PHE A 288 -8.89 -38.57 -4.17
CA PHE A 288 -8.58 -37.86 -2.93
C PHE A 288 -8.02 -38.78 -1.85
N VAL A 289 -6.84 -38.46 -1.32
CA VAL A 289 -6.20 -39.19 -0.24
C VAL A 289 -5.72 -38.20 0.83
N ILE A 290 -5.78 -38.61 2.09
CA ILE A 290 -5.31 -37.81 3.21
C ILE A 290 -4.11 -38.48 3.86
N TYR A 291 -3.07 -37.70 4.13
CA TYR A 291 -1.86 -38.14 4.82
C TYR A 291 -1.62 -37.29 6.06
N GLU A 292 -1.03 -37.89 7.10
CA GLU A 292 -0.36 -37.14 8.15
C GLU A 292 1.08 -36.86 7.75
N ALA A 293 1.49 -35.59 7.84
CA ALA A 293 2.84 -35.14 7.58
C ALA A 293 3.51 -34.66 8.89
N GLU A 294 4.84 -34.75 8.94
CA GLU A 294 5.64 -34.27 10.08
C GLU A 294 5.56 -32.75 10.21
N GLY A 295 5.42 -32.02 9.10
CA GLY A 295 5.28 -30.56 9.11
C GLY A 295 4.56 -30.03 7.89
N ILE A 296 4.14 -28.77 7.96
CA ILE A 296 3.57 -28.03 6.85
C ILE A 296 4.33 -26.72 6.72
N GLU A 297 4.69 -26.34 5.49
CA GLU A 297 5.41 -25.11 5.22
C GLU A 297 4.59 -24.20 4.32
N CYS A 298 4.63 -22.89 4.59
CA CYS A 298 4.02 -21.89 3.72
C CYS A 298 5.09 -21.25 2.85
N GLN A 299 4.97 -21.44 1.54
CA GLN A 299 5.79 -20.81 0.53
C GLN A 299 5.08 -19.56 0.02
N LEU A 300 5.64 -18.39 0.31
CA LEU A 300 5.20 -17.11 -0.24
C LEU A 300 6.14 -16.72 -1.38
N THR A 301 5.60 -16.59 -2.59
CA THR A 301 6.34 -16.11 -3.74
C THR A 301 5.96 -14.67 -4.07
N PHE A 302 6.94 -13.77 -4.05
CA PHE A 302 6.79 -12.34 -4.27
C PHE A 302 8.03 -11.79 -5.00
N GLN A 303 7.83 -11.00 -6.06
CA GLN A 303 8.93 -10.42 -6.87
C GLN A 303 10.01 -11.45 -7.29
N ASN A 304 9.60 -12.65 -7.71
CA ASN A 304 10.47 -13.79 -8.05
C ASN A 304 11.35 -14.31 -6.90
N ARG A 305 11.07 -13.93 -5.67
CA ARG A 305 11.65 -14.51 -4.46
C ARG A 305 10.61 -15.41 -3.80
N THR A 306 11.03 -16.58 -3.35
CA THR A 306 10.17 -17.47 -2.56
C THR A 306 10.73 -17.55 -1.15
N ILE A 307 9.93 -17.13 -0.17
CA ILE A 307 10.22 -17.28 1.26
C ILE A 307 9.43 -18.49 1.76
N THR A 308 10.07 -19.32 2.58
CA THR A 308 9.42 -20.47 3.20
C THR A 308 9.30 -20.20 4.69
N LEU A 309 8.07 -20.14 5.17
CA LEU A 309 7.75 -19.97 6.59
C LEU A 309 7.59 -21.34 7.24
N SER A 310 8.05 -21.45 8.49
CA SER A 310 8.02 -22.71 9.24
C SER A 310 6.64 -23.04 9.82
N SER A 311 6.46 -24.35 10.09
CA SER A 311 5.22 -25.00 10.50
C SER A 311 4.46 -24.39 11.66
N THR A 312 5.13 -23.77 12.63
CA THR A 312 4.49 -23.20 13.84
C THR A 312 3.62 -21.98 13.55
N GLU A 313 3.83 -21.32 12.42
CA GLU A 313 3.11 -20.09 12.00
C GLU A 313 2.17 -20.35 10.81
N CYS A 314 2.10 -21.61 10.36
CA CYS A 314 1.39 -22.00 9.15
C CYS A 314 0.08 -22.74 9.46
N SER A 315 -0.80 -22.80 8.46
CA SER A 315 -2.07 -23.54 8.52
C SER A 315 -1.83 -25.02 8.84
N SER A 316 -2.80 -25.65 9.50
CA SER A 316 -2.73 -27.05 9.96
C SER A 316 -2.86 -28.10 8.85
N CYS A 317 -3.14 -27.67 7.62
CA CYS A 317 -3.26 -28.54 6.47
C CYS A 317 -2.70 -27.91 5.17
N ALA A 318 -2.34 -28.76 4.21
CA ALA A 318 -1.92 -28.35 2.87
C ALA A 318 -2.58 -29.26 1.83
N LEU A 319 -3.14 -28.69 0.77
CA LEU A 319 -3.69 -29.47 -0.32
C LEU A 319 -2.78 -29.38 -1.54
N GLU A 320 -2.26 -30.52 -1.96
CA GLU A 320 -1.44 -30.64 -3.16
C GLU A 320 -2.15 -31.51 -4.19
N SER A 321 -1.99 -31.16 -5.46
CA SER A 321 -2.51 -31.95 -6.56
C SER A 321 -1.40 -32.20 -7.56
N ASP A 322 -1.23 -33.46 -7.91
CA ASP A 322 -0.48 -33.91 -9.09
C ASP A 322 -1.47 -34.43 -10.14
N ARG A 323 -0.99 -34.71 -11.36
CA ARG A 323 -1.78 -35.00 -12.57
C ARG A 323 -2.92 -36.01 -12.37
N ASN A 324 -2.78 -36.96 -11.44
CA ASN A 324 -3.77 -38.00 -11.17
C ASN A 324 -4.19 -38.12 -9.69
N GLN A 325 -3.75 -37.26 -8.78
CA GLN A 325 -4.06 -37.42 -7.34
C GLN A 325 -4.18 -36.08 -6.63
N VAL A 326 -5.13 -35.99 -5.70
CA VAL A 326 -5.27 -34.87 -4.78
C VAL A 326 -4.97 -35.37 -3.37
N CYS A 327 -3.95 -34.81 -2.76
CA CYS A 327 -3.46 -35.19 -1.44
C CYS A 327 -3.70 -34.05 -0.46
N LEU A 328 -4.48 -34.29 0.59
CA LEU A 328 -4.57 -33.39 1.74
C LEU A 328 -3.58 -33.88 2.81
N PHE A 329 -2.65 -33.03 3.18
CA PHE A 329 -1.72 -33.27 4.28
C PHE A 329 -2.21 -32.57 5.53
N ILE A 330 -2.21 -33.27 6.66
CA ILE A 330 -2.52 -32.72 7.98
C ILE A 330 -1.30 -32.82 8.89
N HIS A 331 -1.06 -31.82 9.73
CA HIS A 331 0.07 -31.80 10.64
C HIS A 331 -0.10 -32.85 11.76
N LYS A 332 0.91 -33.70 11.96
CA LYS A 332 0.88 -34.79 12.96
C LYS A 332 0.69 -34.27 14.39
N ASP A 333 1.44 -33.24 14.78
CA ASP A 333 1.48 -32.78 16.19
C ASP A 333 0.27 -31.94 16.63
N ILE A 334 -0.57 -31.50 15.69
CA ILE A 334 -1.76 -30.71 16.02
C ILE A 334 -2.86 -31.68 16.46
N SER A 335 -3.30 -31.64 17.72
CA SER A 335 -4.28 -32.60 18.26
C SER A 335 -5.72 -32.35 17.78
N THR A 336 -6.11 -31.07 17.64
CA THR A 336 -7.44 -30.65 17.18
C THR A 336 -7.37 -30.16 15.74
N LEU A 337 -8.12 -30.81 14.85
CA LEU A 337 -8.23 -30.36 13.45
C LEU A 337 -9.00 -29.05 13.38
N ASP A 338 -8.41 -28.04 12.75
CA ASP A 338 -9.14 -26.84 12.36
C ASP A 338 -9.85 -27.08 11.01
N TYR A 339 -11.18 -27.16 11.05
CA TYR A 339 -11.97 -27.34 9.84
C TYR A 339 -12.00 -26.08 8.96
N ILE A 340 -11.64 -24.90 9.48
CA ILE A 340 -11.51 -23.67 8.70
C ILE A 340 -10.30 -23.76 7.77
N ASP A 341 -9.17 -24.24 8.27
CA ASP A 341 -7.97 -24.49 7.45
C ASP A 341 -8.28 -25.46 6.31
N ILE A 342 -8.88 -26.60 6.63
CA ILE A 342 -9.26 -27.63 5.65
C ILE A 342 -10.25 -27.06 4.62
N ALA A 343 -11.26 -26.32 5.08
CA ALA A 343 -12.23 -25.69 4.21
C ALA A 343 -11.58 -24.66 3.29
N THR A 344 -10.60 -23.91 3.79
CA THR A 344 -9.85 -22.90 3.02
C THR A 344 -9.08 -23.56 1.87
N GLU A 345 -8.35 -24.64 2.15
CA GLU A 345 -7.58 -25.38 1.14
C GLU A 345 -8.49 -26.07 0.11
N LEU A 346 -9.59 -26.69 0.55
CA LEU A 346 -10.60 -27.26 -0.35
C LEU A 346 -11.24 -26.19 -1.25
N THR A 347 -11.52 -25.01 -0.68
CA THR A 347 -12.12 -23.89 -1.43
C THR A 347 -11.15 -23.32 -2.44
N ARG A 348 -9.86 -23.13 -2.08
CA ARG A 348 -8.81 -22.69 -3.02
C ARG A 348 -8.59 -23.69 -4.15
N PHE A 349 -8.70 -24.98 -3.86
CA PHE A 349 -8.62 -26.01 -4.89
C PHE A 349 -9.84 -25.93 -5.80
N VAL A 350 -11.06 -25.92 -5.29
CA VAL A 350 -12.26 -26.03 -6.15
C VAL A 350 -12.63 -24.70 -6.83
N CYS A 351 -12.37 -23.56 -6.20
CA CYS A 351 -12.84 -22.26 -6.66
C CYS A 351 -11.75 -21.44 -7.35
N LYS A 352 -12.11 -20.75 -8.43
CA LYS A 352 -11.21 -19.77 -9.09
C LYS A 352 -10.87 -18.57 -8.20
N LYS A 353 -11.84 -18.14 -7.39
CA LYS A 353 -11.70 -17.12 -6.35
C LYS A 353 -12.35 -17.64 -5.07
N PRO A 354 -11.60 -17.84 -3.98
CA PRO A 354 -12.19 -18.27 -2.71
C PRO A 354 -13.06 -17.14 -2.15
N LEU A 355 -14.24 -17.50 -1.64
CA LEU A 355 -15.16 -16.58 -0.96
C LEU A 355 -15.26 -16.99 0.51
N ASP A 356 -15.11 -16.05 1.44
CA ASP A 356 -15.10 -16.35 2.88
C ASP A 356 -16.41 -17.01 3.35
N ALA A 357 -17.55 -16.56 2.81
CA ALA A 357 -18.85 -17.17 3.08
C ALA A 357 -18.88 -18.66 2.71
N LEU A 358 -18.19 -19.06 1.63
CA LEU A 358 -18.09 -20.45 1.21
C LEU A 358 -17.16 -21.25 2.13
N VAL A 359 -16.02 -20.68 2.52
CA VAL A 359 -15.08 -21.28 3.48
C VAL A 359 -15.79 -21.58 4.80
N HIS A 360 -16.52 -20.61 5.36
CA HIS A 360 -17.29 -20.80 6.59
C HIS A 360 -18.41 -21.85 6.44
N SER A 361 -19.11 -21.85 5.31
CA SER A 361 -20.16 -22.85 5.02
C SER A 361 -19.59 -24.28 4.96
N ILE A 362 -18.45 -24.46 4.29
CA ILE A 362 -17.78 -25.76 4.18
C ILE A 362 -17.26 -26.20 5.56
N SER A 363 -16.63 -25.31 6.32
CA SER A 363 -16.16 -25.60 7.68
C SER A 363 -17.31 -26.03 8.61
N ASP A 364 -18.45 -25.35 8.55
CA ASP A 364 -19.65 -25.71 9.33
C ASP A 364 -20.22 -27.08 8.92
N LYS A 365 -20.28 -27.37 7.61
CA LYS A 365 -20.71 -28.69 7.09
C LYS A 365 -19.74 -29.81 7.46
N LEU A 366 -18.44 -29.54 7.54
CA LEU A 366 -17.44 -30.50 7.96
C LEU A 366 -17.51 -30.76 9.46
N SER A 367 -17.68 -29.73 10.29
CA SER A 367 -17.65 -29.84 11.75
C SER A 367 -18.98 -30.33 12.36
N SER A 368 -20.13 -29.89 11.82
CA SER A 368 -21.45 -30.16 12.41
C SER A 368 -21.90 -31.64 12.31
N PRO A 369 -22.70 -32.14 13.27
CA PRO A 369 -23.40 -33.42 13.15
C PRO A 369 -24.43 -33.44 12.01
N LEU A 370 -24.68 -34.60 11.41
CA LEU A 370 -25.61 -34.76 10.30
C LEU A 370 -27.05 -34.33 10.65
N GLU A 371 -27.49 -34.57 11.88
CA GLU A 371 -28.81 -34.13 12.37
C GLU A 371 -28.96 -32.61 12.34
N THR A 372 -27.91 -31.89 12.77
CA THR A 372 -27.89 -30.42 12.75
C THR A 372 -27.97 -29.89 11.32
N LEU A 373 -27.23 -30.52 10.40
CA LEU A 373 -27.26 -30.16 8.97
C LEU A 373 -28.66 -30.40 8.37
N LYS A 374 -29.33 -31.50 8.75
CA LYS A 374 -30.70 -31.81 8.33
C LYS A 374 -31.70 -30.76 8.83
N ARG A 375 -31.60 -30.34 10.10
CA ARG A 375 -32.43 -29.25 10.66
C ARG A 375 -32.19 -27.91 9.97
N ARG A 376 -30.97 -27.66 9.48
CA ARG A 376 -30.60 -26.47 8.68
C ARG A 376 -31.05 -26.55 7.21
N GLY A 377 -31.80 -27.59 6.83
CA GLY A 377 -32.36 -27.73 5.48
C GLY A 377 -31.38 -28.26 4.43
N ILE A 378 -30.24 -28.85 4.83
CA ILE A 378 -29.37 -29.57 3.91
C ILE A 378 -30.02 -30.94 3.62
N PRO A 379 -30.16 -31.33 2.34
CA PRO A 379 -30.81 -32.59 1.96
C PRO A 379 -29.86 -33.78 2.18
N VAL A 380 -29.49 -34.02 3.43
CA VAL A 380 -28.54 -35.06 3.87
C VAL A 380 -28.95 -36.44 3.34
N ASP A 381 -30.22 -36.82 3.51
CA ASP A 381 -30.73 -38.13 3.10
C ASP A 381 -30.68 -38.36 1.58
N ARG A 382 -30.74 -37.29 0.78
CA ARG A 382 -30.64 -37.39 -0.69
C ARG A 382 -29.19 -37.54 -1.12
N LEU A 383 -28.29 -36.80 -0.49
CA LEU A 383 -26.89 -36.72 -0.89
C LEU A 383 -26.08 -37.93 -0.39
N LEU A 384 -26.38 -38.48 0.78
CA LEU A 384 -25.71 -39.69 1.29
C LEU A 384 -26.12 -40.97 0.57
N LYS A 385 -27.30 -41.01 -0.07
CA LYS A 385 -27.81 -42.19 -0.78
C LYS A 385 -27.22 -42.40 -2.18
N SER A 386 -26.21 -41.61 -2.55
CA SER A 386 -25.49 -41.74 -3.81
C SER A 386 -24.21 -42.60 -3.74
N PRO A 387 -24.14 -43.79 -3.10
CA PRO A 387 -23.02 -44.71 -3.26
C PRO A 387 -23.39 -46.02 -3.98
N GLU A 388 -24.39 -46.02 -4.87
CA GLU A 388 -24.63 -47.14 -5.79
C GLU A 388 -24.72 -46.63 -7.23
N GLN A 389 -23.57 -46.53 -7.89
CA GLN A 389 -23.40 -46.78 -9.33
C GLN A 389 -21.93 -46.97 -9.68
#